data_AF-A0A9Y3VUN8-F1
#
_entry.id   AF-A0A9Y3VUN8-F1
#
_cell.length_a   1.000
_cell.length_b   1.000
_cell.length_c   1.000
_cell.angle_alpha   90.00
_cell.angle_beta   90.00
_cell.angle_gamma   90.00
#
_symmetry.space_group_name_H-M   'P 1'
#
loop_
_entity.id
_entity.type
_entity.pdbx_description
1 polymer ?
#
loop_
_entity_poly.entity_id
_entity_poly.type
_entity_poly.pdbx_seq_one_letter_code
_entity_poly.pdbx_strand_id
1 'polypeptide(L)'
;TYHLISRRASLLTLRASFDLGDRCNKWGELLSHLLDNVHCRDLSHLDLNWTFTLLEPLDLRVHSSPSSHQDNITKMDKNCPRISKMRLHFDWSDLSVSLLTQFQQLRVLELKYFWVFKCVTPSTLQMLIKSLPNLKSLTLNILVPLRNLGISYTLESQSLEFLDVSPSRGLVFSCLKLPALRELRAKKIVLRVTLDRRTRTRIQSRWPCLYHVLREGTPRLQALNNERLLPTWREKNYGELTAILEQSCYCVQHLDSWLW
;
A
#
# COMPACT_ATOMS: atom_id res chain seq x y z
N THR A 1 1.90 25.80 16.22
CA THR A 1 0.87 25.15 17.06
C THR A 1 0.10 26.14 17.92
N TYR A 2 0.78 27.00 18.69
CA TYR A 2 0.14 28.00 19.58
C TYR A 2 -0.95 28.84 18.91
N HIS A 3 -0.70 29.36 17.70
CA HIS A 3 -1.67 30.17 16.95
C HIS A 3 -2.95 29.41 16.57
N LEU A 4 -2.86 28.11 16.27
CA LEU A 4 -4.02 27.27 15.96
C LEU A 4 -4.85 26.97 17.21
N ILE A 5 -4.16 26.71 18.32
CA ILE A 5 -4.79 26.44 19.63
C ILE A 5 -5.51 27.70 20.12
N SER A 6 -4.84 28.86 20.08
CA SER A 6 -5.43 30.13 20.57
C SER A 6 -6.64 30.57 19.77
N ARG A 7 -6.68 30.25 18.46
CA ARG A 7 -7.82 30.54 17.58
C ARG A 7 -8.90 29.45 17.56
N ARG A 8 -8.74 28.36 18.33
CA ARG A 8 -9.63 27.18 18.29
C ARG A 8 -9.86 26.69 16.85
N ALA A 9 -8.81 26.75 16.03
CA ALA A 9 -8.92 26.40 14.63
C ALA A 9 -9.26 24.91 14.48
N SER A 10 -10.16 24.61 13.54
CA SER A 10 -10.48 23.23 13.16
C SER A 10 -9.53 22.78 12.06
N LEU A 11 -8.83 21.67 12.31
CA LEU A 11 -7.87 21.11 11.37
C LEU A 11 -8.60 20.24 10.35
N LEU A 12 -8.66 20.67 9.09
CA LEU A 12 -9.33 19.93 8.00
C LEU A 12 -8.38 19.01 7.23
N THR A 13 -7.12 19.42 7.13
CA THR A 13 -6.08 18.72 6.38
C THR A 13 -4.75 18.84 7.13
N LEU A 14 -4.05 17.73 7.27
CA LEU A 14 -2.71 17.68 7.84
C LEU A 14 -1.76 17.12 6.79
N ARG A 15 -0.81 17.96 6.36
CA ARG A 15 0.30 17.53 5.50
C ARG A 15 1.61 17.81 6.20
N ALA A 16 2.46 16.80 6.27
CA ALA A 16 3.76 16.96 6.88
C ALA A 16 4.80 16.00 6.33
N SER A 17 6.05 16.43 6.37
CA SER A 17 7.22 15.59 6.10
C SER A 17 8.16 15.71 7.28
N PHE A 18 8.47 14.59 7.94
CA PHE A 18 9.27 14.58 9.17
C PHE A 18 10.23 13.40 9.17
N ASP A 19 11.36 13.55 9.82
CA ASP A 19 12.22 12.42 10.17
C ASP A 19 11.93 12.00 11.61
N LEU A 20 11.27 10.86 11.81
CA LEU A 20 10.99 10.34 13.14
C LEU A 20 12.25 9.82 13.86
N GLY A 21 13.36 9.62 13.13
CA GLY A 21 14.66 9.28 13.71
C GLY A 21 15.43 10.48 14.25
N ASP A 22 15.00 11.71 13.92
CA ASP A 22 15.64 12.95 14.36
C ASP A 22 15.34 13.24 15.84
N ARG A 23 16.31 12.90 16.68
CA ARG A 23 16.24 13.11 18.14
C ARG A 23 16.31 14.59 18.55
N CYS A 24 16.83 15.47 17.69
CA CYS A 24 17.02 16.88 18.03
C CYS A 24 15.70 17.65 17.95
N ASN A 25 14.93 17.43 16.89
CA ASN A 25 13.72 18.21 16.64
C ASN A 25 12.43 17.57 17.19
N LYS A 26 12.48 16.32 17.65
CA LYS A 26 11.37 15.63 18.35
C LYS A 26 10.04 15.72 17.60
N TRP A 27 10.07 15.54 16.27
CA TRP A 27 8.90 15.71 15.40
C TRP A 27 7.68 14.87 15.80
N GLY A 28 7.91 13.67 16.35
CA GLY A 28 6.85 12.82 16.90
C GLY A 28 6.12 13.46 18.08
N GLU A 29 6.85 14.12 18.99
CA GLU A 29 6.27 14.85 20.13
C GLU A 29 5.48 16.08 19.64
N LEU A 30 6.02 16.82 18.67
CA LEU A 30 5.33 17.97 18.07
C LEU A 30 3.99 17.57 17.46
N LEU A 31 3.98 16.48 16.70
CA LEU A 31 2.76 15.96 16.09
C LEU A 31 1.75 15.50 17.14
N SER A 32 2.21 14.71 18.12
CA SER A 32 1.39 14.29 19.25
C SER A 32 0.74 15.49 19.96
N HIS A 33 1.54 16.51 20.29
CA HIS A 33 1.05 17.73 20.91
C HIS A 33 0.03 18.46 20.02
N LEU A 34 0.23 18.48 18.70
CA LEU A 34 -0.73 19.08 17.78
C LEU A 34 -2.06 18.32 17.79
N LEU A 35 -2.03 16.99 17.73
CA LEU A 35 -3.23 16.13 17.73
C LEU A 35 -3.99 16.19 19.06
N ASP A 36 -3.29 16.40 20.17
CA ASP A 36 -3.90 16.45 21.51
C ASP A 36 -4.53 17.83 21.81
N ASN A 37 -4.03 18.91 21.20
CA ASN A 37 -4.40 20.29 21.57
C ASN A 37 -5.18 21.07 20.50
N VAL A 38 -5.17 20.62 19.23
CA VAL A 38 -5.91 21.27 18.14
C VAL A 38 -7.21 20.50 17.87
N HIS A 39 -8.29 21.21 17.48
CA HIS A 39 -9.55 20.57 17.16
C HIS A 39 -9.45 19.75 15.85
N CYS A 40 -9.26 18.44 15.98
CA CYS A 40 -9.03 17.53 14.84
C CYS A 40 -10.27 16.72 14.42
N ARG A 41 -11.45 16.98 14.99
CA ARG A 41 -12.67 16.21 14.68
C ARG A 41 -13.08 16.28 13.22
N ASP A 42 -12.78 17.39 12.55
CA ASP A 42 -13.07 17.63 11.14
C ASP A 42 -11.89 17.27 10.21
N LEU A 43 -10.81 16.69 10.75
CA LEU A 43 -9.69 16.24 9.96
C LEU A 43 -10.12 15.12 9.03
N SER A 44 -10.09 15.39 7.74
CA SER A 44 -10.54 14.47 6.70
C SER A 44 -9.40 13.95 5.83
N HIS A 45 -8.30 14.70 5.74
CA HIS A 45 -7.17 14.41 4.86
C HIS A 45 -5.85 14.39 5.62
N LEU A 46 -5.12 13.29 5.47
CA LEU A 46 -3.84 13.07 6.12
C LEU A 46 -2.77 12.69 5.08
N ASP A 47 -1.70 13.47 4.97
CA ASP A 47 -0.52 13.17 4.13
C ASP A 47 0.75 13.32 4.96
N LEU A 48 1.34 12.18 5.32
CA LEU A 48 2.42 12.08 6.28
C LEU A 48 3.60 11.36 5.66
N ASN A 49 4.56 12.15 5.20
CA ASN A 49 5.79 11.64 4.65
C ASN A 49 6.84 11.52 5.75
N TRP A 50 6.73 10.46 6.56
CA TRP A 50 7.66 10.24 7.66
C TRP A 50 8.80 9.32 7.24
N THR A 51 10.03 9.73 7.50
CA THR A 51 11.24 8.93 7.31
C THR A 51 11.82 8.54 8.67
N PHE A 52 12.82 7.67 8.67
CA PHE A 52 13.61 7.34 9.86
C PHE A 52 15.09 7.32 9.46
N THR A 53 15.84 8.36 9.82
CA THR A 53 17.30 8.32 9.68
C THR A 53 17.86 7.45 10.80
N LEU A 54 18.47 6.32 10.43
CA LEU A 54 19.25 5.54 11.38
C LEU A 54 20.55 6.30 11.68
N LEU A 55 20.66 6.84 12.89
CA LEU A 55 21.89 7.44 13.40
C LEU A 55 22.84 6.39 14.01
N GLU A 56 22.37 5.15 14.22
CA GLU A 56 23.16 4.03 14.75
C GLU A 56 23.00 2.77 13.87
N PRO A 57 24.01 1.89 13.77
CA PRO A 57 23.92 0.63 13.02
C PRO A 57 22.77 -0.27 13.51
N LEU A 58 22.10 -0.94 12.56
CA LEU A 58 20.94 -1.82 12.77
C LEU A 58 21.15 -2.89 13.86
N ASP A 59 22.41 -3.29 14.10
CA ASP A 59 22.75 -4.40 14.99
C ASP A 59 22.58 -4.10 16.48
N LEU A 60 22.36 -2.84 16.89
CA LEU A 60 22.43 -2.48 18.30
C LEU A 60 21.10 -2.34 19.04
N ARG A 61 19.93 -2.19 18.37
CA ARG A 61 18.66 -1.90 19.09
C ARG A 61 17.37 -2.36 18.39
N VAL A 62 17.21 -3.66 18.11
CA VAL A 62 15.92 -4.20 17.61
C VAL A 62 14.90 -4.46 18.75
N HIS A 63 15.21 -4.09 19.99
CA HIS A 63 14.31 -4.34 21.12
C HIS A 63 13.79 -3.07 21.78
N SER A 64 12.45 -3.07 21.91
CA SER A 64 11.64 -2.32 22.89
C SER A 64 11.55 -0.80 22.76
N SER A 65 10.67 -0.35 21.86
CA SER A 65 9.62 0.63 22.18
C SER A 65 8.54 0.51 21.10
N PRO A 66 7.23 0.67 21.41
CA PRO A 66 6.25 0.94 20.37
C PRO A 66 6.80 2.15 19.61
N SER A 67 7.11 1.96 18.33
CA SER A 67 7.70 3.03 17.53
C SER A 67 6.77 4.24 17.63
N SER A 68 7.29 5.45 17.84
CA SER A 68 6.51 6.71 17.90
C SER A 68 5.44 6.84 16.80
N HIS A 69 5.63 6.13 15.70
CA HIS A 69 4.65 5.89 14.65
C HIS A 69 3.30 5.31 15.14
N GLN A 70 3.30 4.25 15.94
CA GLN A 70 2.10 3.53 16.41
C GLN A 70 1.29 4.37 17.40
N ASP A 71 1.98 5.09 18.29
CA ASP A 71 1.34 6.02 19.25
C ASP A 71 0.63 7.14 18.50
N ASN A 72 1.25 7.68 17.45
CA ASN A 72 0.65 8.73 16.63
C ASN A 72 -0.58 8.22 15.85
N ILE A 73 -0.55 7.00 15.30
CA ILE A 73 -1.74 6.42 14.65
C ILE A 73 -2.88 6.23 15.66
N THR A 74 -2.56 5.70 16.86
CA THR A 74 -3.56 5.49 17.93
C THR A 74 -4.22 6.80 18.36
N LYS A 75 -3.45 7.89 18.46
CA LYS A 75 -3.98 9.23 18.74
C LYS A 75 -4.85 9.76 17.62
N MET A 76 -4.47 9.51 16.36
CA MET A 76 -5.26 9.92 15.21
C MET A 76 -6.61 9.21 15.16
N ASP A 77 -6.66 7.91 15.44
CA ASP A 77 -7.92 7.17 15.50
C ASP A 77 -8.90 7.80 16.50
N LYS A 78 -8.41 8.07 17.73
CA LYS A 78 -9.22 8.68 18.79
C LYS A 78 -9.68 10.11 18.48
N ASN A 79 -8.81 10.93 17.90
CA ASN A 79 -9.05 12.38 17.79
C ASN A 79 -9.62 12.79 16.42
N CYS A 80 -9.52 11.94 15.40
CA CYS A 80 -9.79 12.28 14.00
C CYS A 80 -10.77 11.27 13.34
N PRO A 81 -12.02 11.16 13.83
CA PRO A 81 -12.97 10.15 13.38
C PRO A 81 -13.44 10.30 11.92
N ARG A 82 -13.17 11.46 11.28
CA ARG A 82 -13.63 11.80 9.93
C ARG A 82 -12.56 11.61 8.84
N ILE A 83 -11.42 10.99 9.16
CA ILE A 83 -10.39 10.73 8.17
C ILE A 83 -10.95 9.84 7.05
N SER A 84 -10.94 10.39 5.84
CA SER A 84 -11.42 9.72 4.63
C SER A 84 -10.31 9.51 3.60
N LYS A 85 -9.20 10.25 3.71
CA LYS A 85 -8.00 10.07 2.88
C LYS A 85 -6.75 10.03 3.75
N MET A 86 -5.93 8.99 3.54
CA MET A 86 -4.68 8.79 4.27
C MET A 86 -3.56 8.39 3.33
N ARG A 87 -2.40 9.04 3.47
CA ARG A 87 -1.15 8.74 2.77
C ARG A 87 0.00 8.73 3.76
N LEU A 88 0.69 7.61 3.89
CA LEU A 88 1.82 7.49 4.83
C LEU A 88 2.78 6.35 4.48
N HIS A 89 4.00 6.41 5.02
CA HIS A 89 4.88 5.23 5.10
C HIS A 89 4.34 4.27 6.17
N PHE A 90 4.23 3.00 5.83
CA PHE A 90 3.47 2.05 6.65
C PHE A 90 4.28 0.83 7.07
N ASP A 91 4.16 0.49 8.34
CA ASP A 91 4.66 -0.75 8.90
C ASP A 91 3.60 -1.86 8.84
N TRP A 92 3.94 -2.98 8.20
CA TRP A 92 3.01 -4.11 8.04
C TRP A 92 3.01 -5.07 9.24
N SER A 93 3.41 -4.61 10.42
CA SER A 93 3.22 -5.37 11.66
C SER A 93 1.73 -5.53 11.99
N ASP A 94 1.37 -6.62 12.66
CA ASP A 94 -0.03 -6.91 13.01
C ASP A 94 -0.67 -5.78 13.82
N LEU A 95 0.11 -5.11 14.68
CA LEU A 95 -0.35 -3.96 15.46
C LEU A 95 -0.64 -2.74 14.59
N SER A 96 0.27 -2.37 13.68
CA SER A 96 0.05 -1.24 12.78
C SER A 96 -1.14 -1.47 11.85
N VAL A 97 -1.33 -2.72 11.39
CA VAL A 97 -2.50 -3.14 10.61
C VAL A 97 -3.78 -3.00 11.43
N SER A 98 -3.80 -3.52 12.67
CA SER A 98 -4.99 -3.44 13.54
C SER A 98 -5.37 -2.01 13.93
N LEU A 99 -4.40 -1.09 14.03
CA LEU A 99 -4.70 0.32 14.22
C LEU A 99 -5.32 0.94 12.96
N LEU A 100 -4.81 0.62 11.78
CA LEU A 100 -5.33 1.15 10.52
C LEU A 100 -6.75 0.64 10.21
N THR A 101 -7.13 -0.53 10.71
CA THR A 101 -8.49 -1.05 10.54
C THR A 101 -9.54 -0.25 11.33
N GLN A 102 -9.15 0.62 12.25
CA GLN A 102 -10.09 1.42 13.04
C GLN A 102 -10.70 2.59 12.22
N PHE A 103 -10.04 3.01 11.14
CA PHE A 103 -10.48 4.12 10.27
C PHE A 103 -11.60 3.71 9.29
N GLN A 104 -12.80 3.47 9.81
CA GLN A 104 -13.95 2.96 9.04
C GLN A 104 -14.50 3.92 7.97
N GLN A 105 -14.17 5.22 8.04
CA GLN A 105 -14.56 6.24 7.06
C GLN A 105 -13.57 6.37 5.90
N LEU A 106 -12.49 5.58 5.90
CA LEU A 106 -11.42 5.69 4.92
C LEU A 106 -11.91 5.28 3.52
N ARG A 107 -11.76 6.19 2.56
CA ARG A 107 -12.11 6.01 1.14
C ARG A 107 -10.89 5.96 0.24
N VAL A 108 -9.81 6.64 0.62
CA VAL A 108 -8.56 6.69 -0.15
C VAL A 108 -7.40 6.36 0.76
N LEU A 109 -6.62 5.35 0.40
CA LEU A 109 -5.46 4.89 1.16
C LEU A 109 -4.24 4.74 0.25
N GLU A 110 -3.14 5.39 0.62
CA GLU A 110 -1.84 5.23 -0.02
C GLU A 110 -0.80 4.81 1.03
N LEU A 111 -0.32 3.57 0.92
CA LEU A 111 0.69 3.01 1.82
C LEU A 111 2.03 2.93 1.09
N LYS A 112 3.02 3.64 1.64
CA LYS A 112 4.37 3.71 1.09
C LYS A 112 5.31 2.74 1.80
N TYR A 113 6.14 2.09 1.01
CA TYR A 113 7.23 1.27 1.52
C TYR A 113 8.29 2.15 2.18
N PHE A 114 8.73 1.72 3.36
CA PHE A 114 9.93 2.26 4.00
C PHE A 114 10.76 1.10 4.55
N TRP A 115 12.07 1.14 4.31
CA TRP A 115 12.94 -0.04 4.42
C TRP A 115 13.17 -0.57 5.83
N VAL A 116 12.99 0.28 6.84
CA VAL A 116 13.07 -0.13 8.26
C VAL A 116 11.84 -0.92 8.69
N PHE A 117 10.72 -0.79 7.99
CA PHE A 117 9.45 -1.36 8.42
C PHE A 117 9.25 -2.82 8.02
N LYS A 118 8.39 -3.53 8.75
CA LYS A 118 8.06 -4.92 8.43
C LYS A 118 7.42 -4.99 7.05
N CYS A 119 7.78 -6.04 6.34
CA CYS A 119 7.24 -6.32 5.02
C CYS A 119 5.84 -6.92 5.11
N VAL A 120 5.05 -6.71 4.05
CA VAL A 120 3.71 -7.26 3.92
C VAL A 120 3.72 -8.79 3.92
N THR A 121 2.64 -9.38 4.44
CA THR A 121 2.31 -10.81 4.30
C THR A 121 0.93 -10.94 3.67
N PRO A 122 0.59 -12.11 3.08
CA PRO A 122 -0.76 -12.32 2.54
C PRO A 122 -1.87 -12.11 3.58
N SER A 123 -1.64 -12.53 4.83
CA SER A 123 -2.61 -12.38 5.92
C SER A 123 -2.85 -10.94 6.31
N THR A 124 -1.78 -10.13 6.46
CA THR A 124 -1.91 -8.72 6.87
C THR A 124 -2.58 -7.88 5.79
N LEU A 125 -2.22 -8.10 4.52
CA LEU A 125 -2.89 -7.43 3.41
C LEU A 125 -4.38 -7.78 3.33
N GLN A 126 -4.72 -9.07 3.45
CA GLN A 126 -6.11 -9.50 3.39
C GLN A 126 -6.93 -8.95 4.57
N MET A 127 -6.37 -8.95 5.78
CA MET A 127 -7.00 -8.39 6.98
C MET A 127 -7.30 -6.91 6.81
N LEU A 128 -6.32 -6.12 6.34
CA LEU A 128 -6.49 -4.69 6.12
C LEU A 128 -7.63 -4.40 5.15
N ILE A 129 -7.62 -5.03 3.98
CA ILE A 129 -8.61 -4.75 2.93
C ILE A 129 -10.02 -5.19 3.34
N LYS A 130 -10.16 -6.33 4.00
CA LYS A 130 -11.46 -6.79 4.51
C LYS A 130 -12.05 -5.87 5.58
N SER A 131 -11.20 -5.21 6.36
CA SER A 131 -11.63 -4.37 7.47
C SER A 131 -11.97 -2.92 7.07
N LEU A 132 -11.78 -2.56 5.80
CA LEU A 132 -12.04 -1.22 5.27
C LEU A 132 -13.15 -1.26 4.21
N PRO A 133 -14.43 -1.40 4.63
CA PRO A 133 -15.55 -1.64 3.70
C PRO A 133 -15.86 -0.46 2.77
N ASN A 134 -15.43 0.76 3.12
CA ASN A 134 -15.70 1.97 2.35
C ASN A 134 -14.54 2.39 1.42
N LEU A 135 -13.47 1.59 1.35
CA LEU A 135 -12.27 1.92 0.62
C LEU A 135 -12.50 1.86 -0.90
N LYS A 136 -12.42 3.02 -1.56
CA LYS A 136 -12.62 3.17 -3.01
C LYS A 136 -11.31 3.18 -3.79
N SER A 137 -10.24 3.72 -3.22
CA SER A 137 -8.95 3.87 -3.89
C SER A 137 -7.82 3.38 -2.99
N LEU A 138 -7.02 2.45 -3.51
CA LEU A 138 -5.86 1.90 -2.82
C LEU A 138 -4.61 2.04 -3.69
N THR A 139 -3.55 2.62 -3.11
CA THR A 139 -2.22 2.63 -3.69
C THR A 139 -1.25 1.93 -2.76
N LEU A 140 -0.57 0.89 -3.26
CA LEU A 140 0.43 0.13 -2.51
C LEU A 140 1.79 0.29 -3.18
N ASN A 141 2.74 0.82 -2.41
CA ASN A 141 4.15 0.71 -2.71
C ASN A 141 4.75 -0.28 -1.71
N ILE A 142 5.05 -1.48 -2.18
CA ILE A 142 5.52 -2.62 -1.39
C ILE A 142 6.81 -3.16 -2.01
N LEU A 143 7.81 -3.46 -1.20
CA LEU A 143 8.94 -4.31 -1.59
C LEU A 143 8.73 -5.72 -1.02
N VAL A 144 8.58 -6.72 -1.88
CA VAL A 144 8.55 -8.12 -1.46
C VAL A 144 10.00 -8.63 -1.32
N PRO A 145 10.42 -9.10 -0.13
CA PRO A 145 11.78 -9.62 0.07
C PRO A 145 12.08 -10.85 -0.81
N LEU A 146 13.35 -11.07 -1.12
CA LEU A 146 13.77 -12.20 -1.98
C LEU A 146 13.38 -13.57 -1.42
N ARG A 147 13.46 -13.73 -0.10
CA ARG A 147 13.01 -14.95 0.60
C ARG A 147 11.50 -15.24 0.44
N ASN A 148 10.73 -14.22 0.07
CA ASN A 148 9.28 -14.28 -0.12
C ASN A 148 8.90 -14.34 -1.62
N LEU A 149 9.87 -14.48 -2.53
CA LEU A 149 9.58 -14.69 -3.95
C LEU A 149 8.77 -15.98 -4.13
N GLY A 150 7.74 -15.90 -4.96
CA GLY A 150 6.81 -17.01 -5.18
C GLY A 150 5.56 -16.95 -4.30
N ILE A 151 5.56 -16.12 -3.25
CA ILE A 151 4.33 -15.81 -2.51
C ILE A 151 3.41 -14.98 -3.41
N SER A 152 2.13 -15.32 -3.39
CA SER A 152 1.07 -14.59 -4.09
C SER A 152 0.01 -14.14 -3.08
N TYR A 153 -0.69 -13.06 -3.44
CA TYR A 153 -1.60 -12.35 -2.56
C TYR A 153 -3.03 -12.46 -3.06
N THR A 154 -3.98 -12.49 -2.12
CA THR A 154 -5.41 -12.46 -2.42
C THR A 154 -5.98 -11.13 -1.95
N LEU A 155 -6.73 -10.46 -2.82
CA LEU A 155 -7.45 -9.23 -2.50
C LEU A 155 -8.96 -9.43 -2.71
N GLU A 156 -9.75 -9.12 -1.70
CA GLU A 156 -11.21 -9.21 -1.76
C GLU A 156 -11.80 -7.90 -1.20
N SER A 157 -12.53 -7.16 -2.03
CA SER A 157 -13.21 -5.93 -1.63
C SER A 157 -14.41 -5.65 -2.54
N GLN A 158 -15.53 -5.26 -1.96
CA GLN A 158 -16.75 -4.92 -2.69
C GLN A 158 -16.80 -3.47 -3.15
N SER A 159 -16.00 -2.59 -2.55
CA SER A 159 -16.06 -1.14 -2.73
C SER A 159 -14.88 -0.55 -3.49
N LEU A 160 -13.80 -1.33 -3.69
CA LEU A 160 -12.59 -0.84 -4.32
C LEU A 160 -12.83 -0.58 -5.82
N GLU A 161 -12.71 0.69 -6.22
CA GLU A 161 -12.89 1.18 -7.59
C GLU A 161 -11.56 1.40 -8.31
N PHE A 162 -10.49 1.72 -7.57
CA PHE A 162 -9.15 1.99 -8.09
C PHE A 162 -8.08 1.26 -7.29
N LEU A 163 -7.19 0.56 -7.99
CA LEU A 163 -6.03 -0.12 -7.40
C LEU A 163 -4.74 0.25 -8.15
N ASP A 164 -3.76 0.81 -7.45
CA ASP A 164 -2.43 1.07 -7.99
C ASP A 164 -1.36 0.33 -7.19
N VAL A 165 -0.75 -0.66 -7.84
CA VAL A 165 0.40 -1.42 -7.35
C VAL A 165 1.61 -1.25 -8.25
N SER A 166 1.56 -0.33 -9.21
CA SER A 166 2.67 -0.03 -10.10
C SER A 166 3.97 0.40 -9.41
N PRO A 167 3.97 1.04 -8.21
CA PRO A 167 5.22 1.32 -7.50
C PRO A 167 5.76 0.10 -6.73
N SER A 168 4.98 -0.98 -6.61
CA SER A 168 5.40 -2.18 -5.89
C SER A 168 6.42 -3.01 -6.67
N ARG A 169 7.28 -3.71 -5.93
CA ARG A 169 8.32 -4.61 -6.43
C ARG A 169 8.07 -6.02 -5.92
N GLY A 170 7.63 -6.90 -6.82
CA GLY A 170 7.42 -8.32 -6.54
C GLY A 170 6.08 -8.69 -5.92
N LEU A 171 5.13 -7.76 -5.92
CA LEU A 171 3.75 -8.05 -5.54
C LEU A 171 3.04 -8.79 -6.67
N VAL A 172 2.61 -10.03 -6.41
CA VAL A 172 1.91 -10.88 -7.39
C VAL A 172 0.59 -11.33 -6.80
N PHE A 173 -0.51 -11.22 -7.55
CA PHE A 173 -1.82 -11.66 -7.09
C PHE A 173 -2.14 -13.07 -7.56
N SER A 174 -2.63 -13.90 -6.66
CA SER A 174 -3.24 -15.19 -7.00
C SER A 174 -4.73 -15.08 -7.26
N CYS A 175 -5.40 -14.16 -6.57
CA CYS A 175 -6.84 -13.96 -6.71
C CYS A 175 -7.21 -12.50 -6.42
N LEU A 176 -8.04 -11.91 -7.27
CA LEU A 176 -8.60 -10.56 -7.11
C LEU A 176 -10.11 -10.64 -7.20
N LYS A 177 -10.83 -10.61 -6.08
CA LYS A 177 -12.31 -10.49 -6.07
C LYS A 177 -12.68 -9.03 -5.83
N LEU A 178 -12.68 -8.24 -6.90
CA LEU A 178 -12.89 -6.80 -6.85
C LEU A 178 -14.00 -6.41 -7.86
N PRO A 179 -15.27 -6.72 -7.57
CA PRO A 179 -16.38 -6.50 -8.50
C PRO A 179 -16.65 -5.04 -8.85
N ALA A 180 -16.23 -4.09 -8.00
CA ALA A 180 -16.36 -2.66 -8.26
C ALA A 180 -15.16 -2.03 -8.99
N LEU A 181 -14.06 -2.79 -9.20
CA LEU A 181 -12.82 -2.24 -9.74
C LEU A 181 -13.01 -1.76 -11.16
N ARG A 182 -12.63 -0.51 -11.42
CA ARG A 182 -12.71 0.16 -12.72
C ARG A 182 -11.34 0.36 -13.33
N GLU A 183 -10.33 0.64 -12.52
CA GLU A 183 -8.97 0.90 -12.99
C GLU A 183 -7.93 0.15 -12.15
N LEU A 184 -7.02 -0.52 -12.84
CA LEU A 184 -5.84 -1.16 -12.26
C LEU A 184 -4.56 -0.57 -12.85
N ARG A 185 -3.61 -0.25 -12.00
CA ARG A 185 -2.22 0.04 -12.41
C ARG A 185 -1.30 -1.00 -11.78
N ALA A 186 -0.65 -1.78 -12.62
CA ALA A 186 0.15 -2.94 -12.21
C ALA A 186 1.40 -3.09 -13.09
N LYS A 187 2.18 -2.02 -13.24
CA LYS A 187 3.44 -2.06 -13.98
C LYS A 187 4.49 -2.86 -13.22
N LYS A 188 5.15 -3.79 -13.90
CA LYS A 188 6.29 -4.53 -13.33
C LYS A 188 7.46 -3.58 -13.09
N ILE A 189 8.08 -3.69 -11.93
CA ILE A 189 9.40 -3.08 -11.65
C ILE A 189 10.42 -4.19 -11.40
N VAL A 190 11.49 -4.18 -12.18
CA VAL A 190 12.59 -5.17 -12.09
C VAL A 190 13.22 -5.16 -10.70
N LEU A 191 13.27 -6.35 -10.07
CA LEU A 191 14.11 -6.60 -8.90
C LEU A 191 15.50 -6.93 -9.46
N ARG A 192 16.47 -6.01 -9.31
CA ARG A 192 17.87 -6.16 -9.77
C ARG A 192 18.57 -7.32 -9.05
N VAL A 193 18.18 -8.55 -9.37
CA VAL A 193 18.61 -9.79 -8.72
C VAL A 193 18.77 -10.85 -9.78
N THR A 194 19.99 -11.33 -9.92
CA THR A 194 20.31 -12.44 -10.82
C THR A 194 19.92 -13.76 -10.16
N LEU A 195 18.89 -14.42 -10.71
CA LEU A 195 18.56 -15.80 -10.37
C LEU A 195 18.91 -16.71 -11.55
N ASP A 196 19.35 -17.93 -11.26
CA ASP A 196 19.56 -18.92 -12.31
C ASP A 196 18.22 -19.27 -13.00
N ARG A 197 18.30 -19.73 -14.25
CA ARG A 197 17.13 -20.03 -15.09
C ARG A 197 16.18 -21.02 -14.43
N ARG A 198 16.68 -22.03 -13.71
CA ARG A 198 15.83 -23.08 -13.10
C ARG A 198 15.05 -22.50 -11.92
N THR A 199 15.71 -21.74 -11.05
CA THR A 199 15.06 -21.07 -9.91
C THR A 199 14.00 -20.08 -10.38
N ARG A 200 14.35 -19.27 -11.40
CA ARG A 200 13.42 -18.31 -12.02
C ARG A 200 12.15 -18.99 -12.53
N THR A 201 12.28 -20.03 -13.36
CA THR A 201 11.14 -20.74 -13.92
C THR A 201 10.30 -21.43 -12.83
N ARG A 202 10.94 -21.99 -11.79
CA ARG A 202 10.24 -22.63 -10.67
C ARG A 202 9.40 -21.64 -9.85
N ILE A 203 9.87 -20.41 -9.69
CA ILE A 203 9.12 -19.37 -9.00
C ILE A 203 7.95 -18.90 -9.90
N GLN A 204 8.23 -18.61 -11.17
CA GLN A 204 7.25 -18.08 -12.11
C GLN A 204 6.12 -19.08 -12.44
N SER A 205 6.41 -20.37 -12.46
CA SER A 205 5.41 -21.41 -12.74
C SER A 205 4.32 -21.48 -11.67
N ARG A 206 4.56 -20.89 -10.49
CA ARG A 206 3.57 -20.80 -9.40
C ARG A 206 2.66 -19.59 -9.53
N TRP A 207 3.01 -18.62 -10.39
CA TRP A 207 2.23 -17.40 -10.53
C TRP A 207 1.18 -17.53 -11.61
N PRO A 208 -0.09 -17.26 -11.28
CA PRO A 208 -1.12 -17.25 -12.30
C PRO A 208 -0.91 -16.08 -13.26
N CYS A 209 -1.45 -16.23 -14.45
CA CYS A 209 -1.49 -15.15 -15.42
C CYS A 209 -2.40 -14.03 -14.90
N LEU A 210 -1.87 -12.80 -14.86
CA LEU A 210 -2.63 -11.61 -14.46
C LEU A 210 -3.91 -11.46 -15.29
N TYR A 211 -3.88 -11.76 -16.59
CA TYR A 211 -5.08 -11.74 -17.43
C TYR A 211 -6.19 -12.65 -16.89
N HIS A 212 -5.87 -13.89 -16.48
CA HIS A 212 -6.86 -14.81 -15.92
C HIS A 212 -7.39 -14.31 -14.58
N VAL A 213 -6.51 -13.83 -13.71
CA VAL A 213 -6.89 -13.27 -12.40
C VAL A 213 -7.85 -12.09 -12.57
N LEU A 214 -7.57 -11.17 -13.50
CA LEU A 214 -8.44 -10.04 -13.79
C LEU A 214 -9.76 -10.47 -14.43
N ARG A 215 -9.69 -11.34 -15.45
CA ARG A 215 -10.86 -11.83 -16.16
C ARG A 215 -11.88 -12.45 -15.23
N GLU A 216 -11.43 -13.18 -14.21
CA GLU A 216 -12.31 -13.92 -13.30
C GLU A 216 -12.94 -13.05 -12.23
N GLY A 217 -12.19 -12.14 -11.62
CA GLY A 217 -12.68 -11.43 -10.43
C GLY A 217 -12.78 -9.91 -10.53
N THR A 218 -12.56 -9.31 -11.71
CA THR A 218 -12.73 -7.87 -11.95
C THR A 218 -13.70 -7.57 -13.10
N PRO A 219 -14.99 -7.95 -12.97
CA PRO A 219 -15.98 -7.86 -14.06
C PRO A 219 -16.25 -6.44 -14.58
N ARG A 220 -15.98 -5.40 -13.78
CA ARG A 220 -16.20 -3.98 -14.14
C ARG A 220 -14.93 -3.24 -14.54
N LEU A 221 -13.82 -3.95 -14.75
CA LEU A 221 -12.55 -3.33 -15.11
C LEU A 221 -12.66 -2.68 -16.50
N GLN A 222 -12.33 -1.39 -16.55
CA GLN A 222 -12.40 -0.54 -17.74
C GLN A 222 -11.02 -0.06 -18.19
N ALA A 223 -10.04 0.01 -17.30
CA ALA A 223 -8.70 0.48 -17.62
C ALA A 223 -7.59 -0.33 -16.94
N LEU A 224 -6.50 -0.57 -17.68
CA LEU A 224 -5.28 -1.21 -17.19
C LEU A 224 -4.07 -0.33 -17.57
N ASN A 225 -3.30 0.11 -16.57
CA ASN A 225 -2.14 1.00 -16.73
C ASN A 225 -2.46 2.29 -17.52
N ASN A 226 -3.60 2.92 -17.22
CA ASN A 226 -4.15 4.11 -17.91
C ASN A 226 -4.69 3.87 -19.33
N GLU A 227 -4.60 2.65 -19.86
CA GLU A 227 -5.17 2.30 -21.16
C GLU A 227 -6.59 1.75 -21.00
N ARG A 228 -7.52 2.22 -21.84
CA ARG A 228 -8.91 1.73 -21.83
C ARG A 228 -8.98 0.33 -22.46
N LEU A 229 -9.65 -0.58 -21.77
CA LEU A 229 -9.90 -1.93 -22.25
C LEU A 229 -11.10 -1.95 -23.21
N LEU A 230 -11.01 -2.76 -24.26
CA LEU A 230 -12.15 -3.02 -25.14
C LEU A 230 -13.26 -3.76 -24.39
N PRO A 231 -14.56 -3.54 -24.66
CA PRO A 231 -15.64 -4.22 -23.94
C PRO A 231 -15.54 -5.75 -23.93
N THR A 232 -14.97 -6.35 -24.98
CA THR A 232 -14.79 -7.79 -25.17
C THR A 232 -13.44 -8.32 -24.65
N TRP A 233 -12.66 -7.51 -23.91
CA TRP A 233 -11.32 -7.88 -23.44
C TRP A 233 -11.29 -9.19 -22.63
N ARG A 234 -12.40 -9.56 -21.99
CA ARG A 234 -12.53 -10.80 -21.19
C ARG A 234 -12.69 -12.05 -22.08
N GLU A 235 -13.24 -11.88 -23.27
CA GLU A 235 -13.55 -12.98 -24.20
C GLU A 235 -12.32 -13.31 -25.06
N LYS A 236 -11.68 -12.28 -25.59
CA LYS A 236 -10.55 -12.42 -26.51
C LYS A 236 -9.45 -11.42 -26.17
N ASN A 237 -8.23 -11.94 -26.08
CA ASN A 237 -7.03 -11.12 -25.97
C ASN A 237 -6.72 -10.45 -27.33
N TYR A 238 -6.19 -9.24 -27.29
CA TYR A 238 -5.83 -8.44 -28.46
C TYR A 238 -4.39 -7.91 -28.33
N GLY A 239 -3.81 -7.40 -29.42
CA GLY A 239 -2.38 -7.09 -29.49
C GLY A 239 -1.93 -6.08 -28.43
N GLU A 240 -2.68 -5.00 -28.27
CA GLU A 240 -2.38 -3.93 -27.32
C GLU A 240 -2.50 -4.43 -25.86
N LEU A 241 -3.50 -5.25 -25.54
CA LEU A 241 -3.63 -5.88 -24.23
C LEU A 241 -2.46 -6.83 -23.95
N THR A 242 -2.03 -7.59 -24.95
CA THR A 242 -0.84 -8.46 -24.83
C THR A 242 0.40 -7.64 -24.49
N ALA A 243 0.64 -6.52 -25.17
CA ALA A 243 1.76 -5.62 -24.88
C ALA A 243 1.69 -5.05 -23.44
N ILE A 244 0.49 -4.70 -22.95
CA ILE A 244 0.30 -4.25 -21.56
C ILE A 244 0.61 -5.39 -20.57
N LEU A 245 0.18 -6.62 -20.87
CA LEU A 245 0.44 -7.79 -20.04
C LEU A 245 1.93 -8.18 -20.02
N GLU A 246 2.66 -8.02 -21.12
CA GLU A 246 4.12 -8.15 -21.16
C GLU A 246 4.82 -7.16 -20.23
N GLN A 247 4.20 -6.02 -19.93
CA GLN A 247 4.70 -5.04 -18.96
C GLN A 247 4.14 -5.20 -17.54
N SER A 248 3.13 -6.06 -17.32
CA SER A 248 2.37 -6.16 -16.05
C SER A 248 2.29 -7.56 -15.41
N CYS A 249 2.15 -8.61 -16.22
CA CYS A 249 1.96 -10.00 -15.81
C CYS A 249 3.26 -10.81 -15.58
N TYR A 250 3.50 -11.31 -14.37
CA TYR A 250 4.73 -12.05 -14.03
C TYR A 250 4.80 -13.52 -14.49
N CYS A 251 3.76 -14.03 -15.14
CA CYS A 251 3.70 -15.45 -15.52
C CYS A 251 4.66 -15.81 -16.66
N VAL A 252 4.90 -17.12 -16.84
CA VAL A 252 5.81 -17.68 -17.86
C VAL A 252 5.44 -17.30 -19.30
N GLN A 253 4.15 -17.07 -19.58
CA GLN A 253 3.67 -16.74 -20.94
C GLN A 253 3.98 -15.30 -21.36
N HIS A 254 4.08 -14.38 -20.40
CA HIS A 254 4.20 -12.94 -20.65
C HIS A 254 5.55 -12.38 -20.19
N LEU A 255 6.57 -13.24 -20.06
CA LEU A 255 7.83 -12.82 -19.45
C LEU A 255 9.05 -13.67 -19.82
N ASP A 256 10.17 -12.97 -20.08
CA ASP A 256 11.52 -13.56 -20.08
C ASP A 256 12.52 -12.80 -19.17
N SER A 257 12.16 -11.69 -18.49
CA SER A 257 13.21 -10.81 -17.91
C SER A 257 12.94 -9.98 -16.63
N TRP A 258 12.08 -10.39 -15.70
CA TRP A 258 11.85 -9.63 -14.45
C TRP A 258 12.92 -9.76 -13.35
N LEU A 259 13.79 -10.78 -13.44
CA LEU A 259 14.83 -11.11 -12.46
C LEU A 259 16.23 -10.89 -13.06
N TRP A 260 16.46 -9.73 -13.67
CA TRP A 260 17.78 -9.33 -14.18
C TRP A 260 18.28 -8.10 -13.42
#